data_AF-A0A9P5SVU9-F1
#
_entry.id   AF-A0A9P5SVU9-F1
#
_cell.length_a   1.000
_cell.length_b   1.000
_cell.length_c   1.000
_cell.angle_alpha   90.00
_cell.angle_beta   90.00
_cell.angle_gamma   90.00
#
_symmetry.space_group_name_H-M   'P 1'
#
loop_
_entity.id
_entity.type
_entity.pdbx_description
1 polymer ?
#
loop_
_entity_poly.entity_id
_entity_poly.type
_entity_poly.pdbx_seq_one_letter_code
_entity_poly.pdbx_strand_id
1 'polypeptide(L)' 'CNGGMILFRATVQKDPSEPRVSSEAWKPHVMGEIDMFDIDCTHLDMDQPAPLARIGGVLAQRLDGIHINEAKED' A
#
# COMPACT_ATOMS: atom_id res chain seq x y z
N CYS A 1 4.36 8.76 18.59
CA CYS A 1 4.57 8.70 17.13
C CYS A 1 3.22 8.45 16.46
N ASN A 2 2.88 9.20 15.41
CA ASN A 2 1.66 8.96 14.66
C ASN A 2 1.96 7.90 13.59
N GLY A 3 1.37 6.72 13.69
CA GLY A 3 1.60 5.63 12.73
C GLY A 3 1.05 5.97 11.35
N GLY A 4 1.88 5.82 10.32
CA GLY A 4 1.47 5.91 8.91
C GLY A 4 0.93 4.59 8.37
N MET A 5 0.33 4.62 7.19
CA MET A 5 -0.25 3.47 6.50
C MET A 5 0.19 3.44 5.03
N ILE A 6 0.32 2.23 4.48
CA ILE A 6 0.42 2.01 3.04
C ILE A 6 -0.87 1.36 2.55
N LEU A 7 -1.47 1.92 1.50
CA LEU A 7 -2.66 1.40 0.84
C LEU A 7 -2.29 0.87 -0.55
N PHE A 8 -2.43 -0.44 -0.75
CA PHE A 8 -2.34 -1.04 -2.08
C PHE A 8 -3.72 -1.10 -2.72
N ARG A 9 -3.86 -0.58 -3.94
CA ARG A 9 -5.13 -0.46 -4.65
C ARG A 9 -5.09 -1.21 -5.98
N ALA A 10 -6.02 -2.14 -6.17
CA ALA A 10 -6.30 -2.72 -7.48
C ALA A 10 -6.90 -1.67 -8.44
N THR A 11 -6.37 -1.58 -9.66
CA THR A 11 -6.84 -0.61 -10.66
C THR A 11 -7.85 -1.16 -11.66
N VAL A 12 -7.94 -2.49 -11.79
CA VAL A 12 -8.90 -3.14 -12.71
C VAL A 12 -10.19 -3.44 -11.96
N GLN A 13 -11.28 -2.81 -12.38
CA GLN A 13 -12.61 -3.02 -11.83
C GLN A 13 -13.34 -4.06 -12.69
N LYS A 14 -14.05 -5.01 -12.05
CA LYS A 14 -14.90 -5.96 -12.78
C LYS A 14 -16.23 -5.30 -13.18
N ASP A 15 -16.73 -4.42 -12.34
CA ASP A 15 -17.91 -3.60 -12.60
C ASP A 15 -17.52 -2.10 -12.59
N PRO A 16 -17.74 -1.35 -13.69
CA PRO A 16 -17.46 0.08 -13.75
C PRO A 16 -18.25 0.94 -12.76
N SER A 17 -19.34 0.41 -12.19
CA SER A 17 -20.14 1.08 -11.15
C SER A 17 -19.52 0.96 -9.75
N GLU A 18 -18.54 0.07 -9.56
CA GLU A 18 -17.83 -0.04 -8.29
C GLU A 18 -17.07 1.27 -8.00
N PRO A 19 -17.20 1.83 -6.78
CA PRO A 19 -16.45 3.02 -6.42
C PRO A 19 -14.96 2.69 -6.39
N ARG A 20 -14.15 3.57 -6.98
CA ARG A 20 -12.69 3.46 -6.86
C ARG A 20 -12.29 3.69 -5.41
N VAL A 21 -11.50 2.77 -4.86
CA VAL A 21 -10.92 2.94 -3.52
C VAL A 21 -10.02 4.19 -3.52
N SER A 22 -10.20 5.02 -2.50
CA SER A 22 -9.44 6.26 -2.29
C SER A 22 -8.85 6.27 -0.89
N SER A 23 -7.66 6.84 -0.73
CA SER A 23 -7.04 7.06 0.58
C SER A 23 -7.86 8.02 1.45
N GLU A 24 -8.73 8.85 0.87
CA GLU A 24 -9.61 9.77 1.60
C GLU A 24 -10.53 9.05 2.60
N ALA A 25 -10.97 7.83 2.27
CA ALA A 25 -11.82 7.03 3.16
C ALA A 25 -11.11 6.63 4.47
N TRP A 26 -9.77 6.67 4.48
CA TRP A 26 -8.93 6.26 5.61
C TRP A 26 -8.41 7.43 6.45
N LYS A 27 -8.44 8.66 5.92
CA LYS A 27 -7.94 9.86 6.62
C LYS A 27 -8.52 10.09 8.02
N PRO A 28 -9.81 9.82 8.30
CA PRO A 28 -10.34 9.98 9.66
C PRO A 28 -9.77 9.00 10.69
N HIS A 29 -9.06 7.95 10.24
CA HIS A 29 -8.63 6.82 11.07
C HIS A 29 -7.10 6.67 11.18
N VAL A 30 -6.34 7.36 10.32
CA VAL A 30 -4.87 7.28 10.30
C VAL A 30 -4.29 8.63 10.68
N MET A 31 -3.50 8.66 11.74
CA MET A 31 -2.89 9.89 12.26
C MET A 31 -1.58 10.28 11.55
N GLY A 32 -0.93 9.32 10.87
CA GLY A 32 0.27 9.56 10.06
C GLY A 32 -0.05 9.65 8.57
N GLU A 33 1.01 9.69 7.75
CA GLU A 33 0.88 9.75 6.29
C GLU A 33 0.27 8.45 5.72
N ILE A 34 -0.52 8.60 4.65
CA ILE A 34 -1.08 7.48 3.87
C ILE A 34 -0.45 7.50 2.47
N ASP A 35 0.45 6.55 2.22
CA ASP A 35 1.01 6.32 0.89
C ASP A 35 0.11 5.35 0.11
N MET A 36 -0.21 5.66 -1.14
CA MET A 36 -1.06 4.81 -1.99
C MET A 36 -0.29 4.27 -3.20
N PHE A 37 -0.39 2.97 -3.44
CA PHE A 37 0.24 2.28 -4.57
C PHE A 37 -0.79 1.54 -5.41
N ASP A 38 -0.78 1.85 -6.71
CA ASP A 38 -1.63 1.19 -7.69
C ASP A 38 -1.02 -0.13 -8.17
N ILE A 39 -1.85 -1.18 -8.21
CA ILE A 39 -1.51 -2.52 -8.67
C ILE A 39 -2.44 -2.88 -9.83
N ASP A 40 -1.84 -3.14 -10.99
CA ASP A 40 -2.56 -3.44 -12.24
C ASP A 40 -3.12 -4.86 -12.25
N CYS A 41 -4.22 -5.05 -11.53
CA CYS A 41 -4.95 -6.30 -11.39
C CYS A 41 -6.37 -6.04 -10.90
N THR A 42 -7.23 -7.06 -10.87
CA THR A 42 -8.49 -6.98 -10.14
C THR A 42 -8.25 -7.18 -8.65
N HIS A 43 -9.16 -6.71 -7.79
CA HIS A 43 -9.04 -6.89 -6.34
C HIS A 43 -8.86 -8.37 -5.95
N LEU A 44 -9.58 -9.26 -6.64
CA LEU A 44 -9.53 -10.70 -6.40
C LEU A 44 -8.23 -11.35 -6.89
N ASP A 45 -7.48 -10.68 -7.76
CA ASP A 45 -6.20 -11.18 -8.28
C ASP A 45 -5.00 -10.60 -7.51
N MET A 46 -5.21 -9.75 -6.50
CA MET A 46 -4.11 -9.14 -5.74
C MET A 46 -3.25 -10.17 -4.98
N ASP A 47 -3.77 -11.37 -4.76
CA ASP A 47 -3.06 -12.51 -4.15
C ASP A 47 -2.28 -13.36 -5.16
N GLN A 48 -2.36 -13.04 -6.46
CA GLN A 48 -1.65 -13.78 -7.49
C GLN A 48 -0.15 -13.45 -7.48
N PRO A 49 0.70 -14.33 -8.02
CA PRO A 49 2.16 -14.18 -7.92
C PRO A 49 2.70 -12.82 -8.41
N ALA A 50 2.17 -12.30 -9.52
CA ALA A 50 2.66 -11.03 -10.09
C ALA A 50 2.29 -9.80 -9.22
N PRO A 51 1.02 -9.59 -8.81
CA PRO A 51 0.66 -8.57 -7.84
C PRO A 51 1.41 -8.68 -6.51
N LEU A 52 1.55 -9.89 -5.95
CA LEU A 52 2.29 -10.09 -4.70
C LEU A 52 3.78 -9.75 -4.83
N ALA A 53 4.42 -10.05 -5.96
CA ALA A 53 5.81 -9.65 -6.19
C ALA A 53 5.97 -8.11 -6.18
N ARG A 54 4.99 -7.38 -6.74
CA ARG A 54 4.98 -5.91 -6.72
C ARG A 54 4.77 -5.37 -5.30
N ILE A 55 3.78 -5.89 -4.58
CA ILE A 55 3.48 -5.51 -3.19
C ILE A 55 4.70 -5.80 -2.30
N GLY A 56 5.24 -7.01 -2.39
CA GLY A 56 6.41 -7.44 -1.62
C GLY A 56 7.64 -6.57 -1.87
N GLY A 57 7.89 -6.14 -3.12
CA GLY A 57 8.98 -5.23 -3.44
C GLY A 57 8.86 -3.87 -2.76
N VAL A 58 7.65 -3.29 -2.71
CA VAL A 58 7.39 -2.03 -1.99
C VAL A 58 7.56 -2.21 -0.49
N LEU A 59 7.05 -3.31 0.07
CA LEU A 59 7.19 -3.61 1.50
C LEU A 59 8.65 -3.79 1.90
N ALA A 60 9.43 -4.55 1.12
CA ALA A 60 10.86 -4.75 1.38
C ALA A 60 11.60 -3.41 1.42
N GLN A 61 11.40 -2.54 0.42
CA GLN A 61 12.03 -1.21 0.41
C GLN A 61 11.67 -0.36 1.64
N ARG A 62 10.40 -0.41 2.09
CA ARG A 62 9.97 0.37 3.25
C ARG A 62 10.56 -0.17 4.54
N LEU A 63 10.57 -1.49 4.71
CA LEU A 63 11.12 -2.16 5.89
C LEU A 63 12.64 -2.03 5.95
N ASP A 64 13.34 -2.16 4.83
CA ASP A 64 14.78 -1.93 4.76
C ASP A 64 15.13 -0.48 5.10
N GLY A 65 14.35 0.49 4.60
CA GLY A 65 14.51 1.89 4.95
C GLY A 65 14.28 2.19 6.44
N ILE A 66 13.42 1.41 7.12
CA ILE A 66 13.24 1.49 8.58
C ILE A 66 14.48 0.95 9.29
N HIS A 67 15.00 -0.22 8.89
CA HIS A 67 16.20 -0.81 9.48
C HIS A 67 17.46 0.08 9.31
N ILE A 68 17.58 0.82 8.19
CA ILE A 68 18.71 1.74 7.98
C ILE A 68 18.65 2.95 8.92
N ASN A 69 17.44 3.41 9.30
CA ASN A 69 17.30 4.55 10.20
C ASN A 69 17.61 4.16 11.66
N GLU A 70 17.28 2.94 12.08
CA GLU A 70 17.64 2.41 13.40
C GLU A 70 19.16 2.16 13.53
N ALA A 71 19.83 1.72 12.45
CA ALA A 71 21.28 1.48 12.45
C ALA A 71 22.16 2.75 12.42
N LYS A 72 21.55 3.95 12.38
CA LYS A 72 22.27 5.25 12.36
C LYS A 72 22.14 6.04 13.66
N GLU A 73 21.41 5.54 14.65
CA GLU A 73 21.25 6.18 15.97
C GLU A 73 22.22 5.66 17.05
N ASP A 74 23.29 4.94 16.66
CA ASP A 74 24.41 4.54 17.54
C ASP A 74 25.63 5.47 17.42
#